data_AF-A0A9P1MJR7-F1
#
_entry.id   AF-A0A9P1MJR7-F1
#
_cell.length_a   1.000
_cell.length_b   1.000
_cell.length_c   1.000
_cell.angle_alpha   90.00
_cell.angle_beta   90.00
_cell.angle_gamma   90.00
#
_symmetry.space_group_name_H-M   'P 1'
#
loop_
_entity.id
_entity.type
_entity.pdbx_description
1 polymer ?
#
loop_
_entity_poly.entity_id
_entity_poly.type
_entity_poly.pdbx_seq_one_letter_code
_entity_poly.pdbx_strand_id
1 'polypeptide(L)'
;MSDEEYSEYEEEEEVEEEAEAEEVVEEVAAEEEAEEEEEEEATARDGGEDLNEAEKAMLAAKKRHDNDDEAKLVDYEERRKTEREKEEEELRKLKEKQEKRRLEREQEEREAQERKKADEERRRQEEEARRQKMEEDKRKKDEEKKKKAEALFGVPAGQGGRNFVIERKTEKGDKFGNIVQAKQEMGMTKEQQEEAKRVFIQAIEKGIPESDSYAESELKAKIKELYQKICKLEAEKYDQEKRHERQEYDLRELNERSRQVARNNLQKGQNPDDTGGRYPPKVQISSKYDRQIDRRNFKERRNVFETKHAYPVFPGIPPPPALFEKVIAKYAHEIQEELEAAEARAYEEEYEEEEEE
;
A
#
# COMPACT_ATOMS: atom_id res chain seq x y z
N MET A 1 -11.20 10.04 -3.76
CA MET A 1 -11.70 8.69 -3.99
C MET A 1 -10.71 7.81 -3.29
N SER A 2 -11.06 7.51 -2.04
CA SER A 2 -10.21 6.93 -1.02
C SER A 2 -10.12 5.41 -1.21
N ASP A 3 -9.04 4.81 -0.75
CA ASP A 3 -8.79 3.35 -0.70
C ASP A 3 -9.99 2.52 -0.20
N GLU A 4 -10.84 3.13 0.64
CA GLU A 4 -12.04 2.53 1.24
C GLU A 4 -13.23 2.44 0.24
N GLU A 5 -13.31 3.33 -0.75
CA GLU A 5 -14.32 3.31 -1.82
C GLU A 5 -13.98 2.27 -2.89
N TYR A 6 -12.69 1.89 -2.98
CA TYR A 6 -12.21 0.87 -3.92
C TYR A 6 -12.33 -0.54 -3.33
N SER A 7 -12.12 -0.70 -2.02
CA SER A 7 -12.34 -1.99 -1.35
C SER A 7 -13.82 -2.37 -1.25
N GLU A 8 -14.72 -1.39 -1.10
CA GLU A 8 -16.17 -1.61 -1.11
C GLU A 8 -16.64 -2.07 -2.50
N TYR A 9 -16.05 -1.54 -3.58
CA TYR A 9 -16.33 -1.98 -4.96
C TYR A 9 -15.82 -3.40 -5.25
N GLU A 10 -14.64 -3.76 -4.74
CA GLU A 10 -14.04 -5.09 -4.94
C GLU A 10 -14.83 -6.17 -4.15
N GLU A 11 -15.31 -5.85 -2.94
CA GLU A 11 -16.23 -6.72 -2.18
C GLU A 11 -17.61 -6.82 -2.84
N GLU A 12 -18.13 -5.75 -3.46
CA GLU A 12 -19.40 -5.81 -4.22
C GLU A 12 -19.28 -6.67 -5.48
N GLU A 13 -18.16 -6.62 -6.21
CA GLU A 13 -17.93 -7.41 -7.42
C GLU A 13 -17.77 -8.91 -7.11
N GLU A 14 -17.08 -9.26 -6.01
CA GLU A 14 -16.89 -10.65 -5.58
C GLU A 14 -18.22 -11.28 -5.10
N VAL A 15 -19.11 -10.48 -4.50
CA VAL A 15 -20.46 -10.91 -4.11
C VAL A 15 -21.39 -11.08 -5.32
N GLU A 16 -21.23 -10.26 -6.36
CA GLU A 16 -22.00 -10.37 -7.60
C GLU A 16 -21.58 -11.62 -8.40
N GLU A 17 -20.29 -11.96 -8.42
CA GLU A 17 -19.77 -13.19 -9.06
C GLU A 17 -20.20 -14.48 -8.30
N GLU A 18 -20.24 -14.46 -6.95
CA GLU A 18 -20.79 -15.59 -6.18
C GLU A 18 -22.31 -15.76 -6.39
N ALA A 19 -23.05 -14.66 -6.54
CA ALA A 19 -24.49 -14.71 -6.80
C ALA A 19 -24.81 -15.26 -8.21
N GLU A 20 -24.04 -14.87 -9.23
CA GLU A 20 -24.19 -15.41 -10.59
C GLU A 20 -23.82 -16.91 -10.62
N ALA A 21 -22.81 -17.32 -9.86
CA ALA A 21 -22.45 -18.74 -9.73
C ALA A 21 -23.54 -19.55 -9.01
N GLU A 22 -24.21 -18.99 -8.00
CA GLU A 22 -25.33 -19.64 -7.30
C GLU A 22 -26.56 -19.75 -8.21
N GLU A 23 -26.88 -18.72 -8.99
CA GLU A 23 -27.99 -18.74 -9.98
C GLU A 23 -27.77 -19.81 -11.05
N VAL A 24 -26.54 -19.94 -11.57
CA VAL A 24 -26.20 -20.99 -12.54
C VAL A 24 -26.35 -22.39 -11.94
N VAL A 25 -25.98 -22.59 -10.67
CA VAL A 25 -26.13 -23.90 -10.01
C VAL A 25 -27.61 -24.23 -9.75
N GLU A 26 -28.43 -23.23 -9.44
CA GLU A 26 -29.88 -23.40 -9.27
C GLU A 26 -30.57 -23.70 -10.60
N GLU A 27 -30.13 -23.08 -11.71
CA GLU A 27 -30.66 -23.34 -13.06
C GLU A 27 -30.32 -24.77 -13.54
N VAL A 28 -29.10 -25.26 -13.27
CA VAL A 28 -28.70 -26.64 -13.63
C VAL A 28 -29.45 -27.67 -12.80
N ALA A 29 -29.69 -27.39 -11.50
CA ALA A 29 -30.47 -28.28 -10.64
C ALA A 29 -31.95 -28.34 -11.06
N ALA A 30 -32.53 -27.22 -11.50
CA ALA A 30 -33.89 -27.17 -12.02
C ALA A 30 -34.04 -27.90 -13.37
N GLU A 31 -32.99 -27.90 -14.20
CA GLU A 31 -32.97 -28.66 -15.47
C GLU A 31 -32.86 -30.18 -15.22
N GLU A 32 -32.09 -30.60 -14.22
CA GLU A 32 -31.96 -32.01 -13.81
C GLU A 32 -33.25 -32.54 -13.15
N GLU A 33 -33.93 -31.74 -12.33
CA GLU A 33 -35.24 -32.09 -11.73
C GLU A 33 -36.34 -32.19 -12.79
N ALA A 34 -36.30 -31.35 -13.84
CA ALA A 34 -37.24 -31.40 -14.96
C ALA A 34 -37.03 -32.63 -15.87
N GLU A 35 -35.79 -33.11 -16.05
CA GLU A 35 -35.51 -34.36 -16.76
C GLU A 35 -35.99 -35.59 -15.96
N GLU A 36 -35.87 -35.60 -14.62
CA GLU A 36 -36.42 -36.67 -13.78
C GLU A 36 -37.97 -36.69 -13.80
N GLU A 37 -38.63 -35.53 -13.80
CA GLU A 37 -40.10 -35.45 -13.94
C GLU A 37 -40.59 -35.93 -15.32
N GLU A 38 -39.85 -35.66 -16.41
CA GLU A 38 -40.18 -36.19 -17.74
C GLU A 38 -40.01 -37.72 -17.84
N GLU A 39 -39.01 -38.30 -17.15
CA GLU A 39 -38.83 -39.76 -17.07
C GLU A 39 -39.93 -40.42 -16.22
N GLU A 40 -40.37 -39.81 -15.12
CA GLU A 40 -41.52 -40.30 -14.34
C GLU A 40 -42.84 -40.21 -15.14
N GLU A 41 -43.09 -39.13 -15.89
CA GLU A 41 -44.31 -38.99 -16.71
C GLU A 41 -44.34 -40.00 -17.89
N ALA A 42 -43.17 -40.37 -18.42
CA ALA A 42 -43.04 -41.39 -19.47
C ALA A 42 -43.36 -42.80 -18.95
N THR A 43 -43.05 -43.11 -17.69
CA THR A 43 -43.38 -44.42 -17.06
C THR A 43 -44.83 -44.50 -16.57
N ALA A 44 -45.49 -43.37 -16.30
CA ALA A 44 -46.87 -43.30 -15.83
C ALA A 44 -47.94 -43.51 -16.94
N ARG A 45 -47.57 -43.44 -18.22
CA ARG A 45 -48.51 -43.56 -19.36
C ARG A 45 -48.87 -45.01 -19.78
N ASP A 46 -48.23 -46.05 -19.24
CA ASP A 46 -48.49 -47.46 -19.60
C ASP A 46 -48.90 -48.35 -18.39
N GLY A 47 -49.94 -47.95 -17.64
CA GLY A 47 -50.33 -48.72 -16.45
C GLY A 47 -51.71 -48.41 -15.89
N GLY A 48 -52.70 -48.17 -16.75
CA GLY A 48 -54.08 -47.94 -16.33
C GLY A 48 -54.87 -49.24 -16.11
N GLU A 49 -55.28 -49.44 -14.85
CA GLU A 49 -56.59 -49.99 -14.44
C GLU A 49 -56.74 -51.53 -14.34
N ASP A 50 -56.28 -52.11 -13.22
CA ASP A 50 -57.08 -52.94 -12.29
C ASP A 50 -56.17 -53.55 -11.19
N LEU A 51 -55.64 -52.71 -10.30
CA LEU A 51 -54.76 -53.16 -9.22
C LEU A 51 -55.59 -53.83 -8.10
N ASN A 52 -55.24 -55.07 -7.78
CA ASN A 52 -55.93 -55.91 -6.80
C ASN A 52 -55.85 -55.28 -5.38
N GLU A 53 -56.76 -55.62 -4.46
CA GLU A 53 -56.83 -55.01 -3.12
C GLU A 53 -55.49 -55.10 -2.34
N ALA A 54 -54.72 -56.17 -2.61
CA ALA A 54 -53.36 -56.37 -2.09
C ALA A 54 -52.32 -55.37 -2.63
N GLU A 55 -52.47 -54.95 -3.89
CA GLU A 55 -51.56 -54.04 -4.57
C GLU A 55 -51.81 -52.59 -4.15
N LYS A 56 -53.08 -52.24 -3.93
CA LYS A 56 -53.47 -50.97 -3.28
C LYS A 56 -52.97 -50.87 -1.84
N ALA A 57 -52.94 -51.99 -1.11
CA ALA A 57 -52.37 -52.03 0.24
C ALA A 57 -50.84 -51.89 0.23
N MET A 58 -50.13 -52.45 -0.76
CA MET A 58 -48.69 -52.24 -0.92
C MET A 58 -48.33 -50.80 -1.31
N LEU A 59 -49.09 -50.18 -2.22
CA LEU A 59 -48.91 -48.77 -2.57
C LEU A 59 -49.18 -47.84 -1.37
N ALA A 60 -50.19 -48.13 -0.55
CA ALA A 60 -50.44 -47.37 0.67
C ALA A 60 -49.33 -47.55 1.72
N ALA A 61 -48.71 -48.73 1.81
CA ALA A 61 -47.56 -48.98 2.68
C ALA A 61 -46.30 -48.26 2.18
N LYS A 62 -46.03 -48.29 0.86
CA LYS A 62 -44.94 -47.55 0.23
C LYS A 62 -45.11 -46.05 0.46
N LYS A 63 -46.30 -45.50 0.18
CA LYS A 63 -46.59 -44.09 0.42
C LYS A 63 -46.41 -43.67 1.88
N ARG A 64 -46.70 -44.53 2.87
CA ARG A 64 -46.43 -44.23 4.28
C ARG A 64 -44.94 -44.20 4.59
N HIS A 65 -44.18 -45.12 4.01
CA HIS A 65 -42.72 -45.12 4.13
C HIS A 65 -42.10 -43.87 3.51
N ASP A 66 -42.56 -43.49 2.32
CA ASP A 66 -42.09 -42.29 1.61
C ASP A 66 -42.40 -41.01 2.43
N ASN A 67 -43.62 -40.88 2.97
CA ASN A 67 -43.97 -39.77 3.87
C ASN A 67 -43.13 -39.76 5.17
N ASP A 68 -42.83 -40.94 5.74
CA ASP A 68 -42.00 -41.04 6.95
C ASP A 68 -40.54 -40.65 6.66
N ASP A 69 -40.05 -40.86 5.44
CA ASP A 69 -38.71 -40.45 5.02
C ASP A 69 -38.66 -38.96 4.65
N GLU A 70 -39.66 -38.43 3.95
CA GLU A 70 -39.84 -37.00 3.71
C GLU A 70 -39.89 -36.21 5.03
N ALA A 71 -40.65 -36.70 6.03
CA ALA A 71 -40.72 -36.07 7.34
C ALA A 71 -39.34 -36.03 8.05
N LYS A 72 -38.50 -37.06 7.87
CA LYS A 72 -37.13 -37.07 8.42
C LYS A 72 -36.21 -36.10 7.69
N LEU A 73 -36.39 -35.93 6.38
CA LEU A 73 -35.63 -34.97 5.57
C LEU A 73 -35.97 -33.54 5.98
N VAL A 74 -37.26 -33.22 6.12
CA VAL A 74 -37.71 -31.90 6.61
C VAL A 74 -37.18 -31.62 8.01
N ASP A 75 -37.26 -32.57 8.94
CA ASP A 75 -36.67 -32.43 10.28
C ASP A 75 -35.14 -32.19 10.26
N TYR A 76 -34.44 -32.77 9.28
CA TYR A 76 -33.00 -32.59 9.10
C TYR A 76 -32.68 -31.20 8.51
N GLU A 77 -33.44 -30.76 7.51
CA GLU A 77 -33.34 -29.43 6.90
C GLU A 77 -33.64 -28.32 7.90
N GLU A 78 -34.70 -28.47 8.71
CA GLU A 78 -35.04 -27.52 9.77
C GLU A 78 -33.91 -27.42 10.80
N ARG A 79 -33.31 -28.55 11.19
CA ARG A 79 -32.14 -28.53 12.09
C ARG A 79 -30.98 -27.78 11.47
N ARG A 80 -30.63 -28.05 10.21
CA ARG A 80 -29.55 -27.37 9.49
C ARG A 80 -29.83 -25.87 9.33
N LYS A 81 -31.08 -25.49 9.07
CA LYS A 81 -31.49 -24.08 9.00
C LYS A 81 -31.34 -23.40 10.36
N THR A 82 -31.77 -24.05 11.45
CA THR A 82 -31.62 -23.49 12.80
C THR A 82 -30.16 -23.41 13.26
N GLU A 83 -29.29 -24.31 12.80
CA GLU A 83 -27.85 -24.24 13.06
C GLU A 83 -27.22 -23.05 12.33
N ARG A 84 -27.51 -22.90 11.02
CA ARG A 84 -27.06 -21.73 10.23
C ARG A 84 -27.56 -20.42 10.82
N GLU A 85 -28.84 -20.33 11.16
CA GLU A 85 -29.42 -19.11 11.74
C GLU A 85 -28.77 -18.75 13.08
N LYS A 86 -28.42 -19.74 13.92
CA LYS A 86 -27.66 -19.49 15.17
C LYS A 86 -26.24 -19.01 14.89
N GLU A 87 -25.54 -19.62 13.95
CA GLU A 87 -24.19 -19.22 13.56
C GLU A 87 -24.18 -17.81 12.96
N GLU A 88 -25.14 -17.49 12.09
CA GLU A 88 -25.34 -16.16 11.52
C GLU A 88 -25.69 -15.12 12.60
N GLU A 89 -26.57 -15.45 13.55
CA GLU A 89 -26.88 -14.56 14.67
C GLU A 89 -25.67 -14.31 15.57
N GLU A 90 -24.84 -15.32 15.81
CA GLU A 90 -23.60 -15.16 16.60
C GLU A 90 -22.59 -14.28 15.86
N LEU A 91 -22.41 -14.51 14.56
CA LEU A 91 -21.58 -13.67 13.70
C LEU A 91 -22.08 -12.23 13.66
N ARG A 92 -23.39 -12.03 13.52
CA ARG A 92 -24.02 -10.71 13.53
C ARG A 92 -23.81 -10.01 14.87
N LYS A 93 -24.04 -10.68 16.00
CA LYS A 93 -23.76 -10.13 17.35
C LYS A 93 -22.29 -9.77 17.52
N LEU A 94 -21.37 -10.55 16.92
CA LEU A 94 -19.94 -10.26 16.95
C LEU A 94 -19.59 -9.02 16.13
N LYS A 95 -20.15 -8.90 14.91
CA LYS A 95 -20.01 -7.74 14.02
C LYS A 95 -20.58 -6.47 14.67
N GLU A 96 -21.81 -6.51 15.18
CA GLU A 96 -22.44 -5.39 15.92
C GLU A 96 -21.59 -4.94 17.12
N LYS A 97 -20.97 -5.90 17.84
CA LYS A 97 -20.07 -5.57 18.97
C LYS A 97 -18.75 -4.95 18.51
N GLN A 98 -18.21 -5.35 17.36
CA GLN A 98 -17.02 -4.72 16.79
C GLN A 98 -17.34 -3.32 16.27
N GLU A 99 -18.46 -3.16 15.56
CA GLU A 99 -18.94 -1.88 15.06
C GLU A 99 -19.21 -0.91 16.21
N LYS A 100 -19.89 -1.36 17.27
CA LYS A 100 -20.11 -0.53 18.47
C LYS A 100 -18.80 -0.05 19.09
N ARG A 101 -17.76 -0.90 19.14
CA ARG A 101 -16.42 -0.47 19.60
C ARG A 101 -15.71 0.46 18.62
N ARG A 102 -15.98 0.36 17.32
CA ARG A 102 -15.45 1.30 16.30
C ARG A 102 -16.12 2.67 16.49
N LEU A 103 -17.45 2.68 16.62
CA LEU A 103 -18.25 3.88 16.85
C LEU A 103 -17.89 4.57 18.17
N GLU A 104 -17.67 3.82 19.26
CA GLU A 104 -17.26 4.38 20.55
C GLU A 104 -15.86 5.01 20.48
N ARG A 105 -14.91 4.36 19.78
CA ARG A 105 -13.57 4.93 19.53
C ARG A 105 -13.64 6.18 18.66
N GLU A 106 -14.49 6.19 17.64
CA GLU A 106 -14.70 7.33 16.76
C GLU A 106 -15.34 8.51 17.52
N GLN A 107 -16.32 8.24 18.39
CA GLN A 107 -16.92 9.25 19.26
C GLN A 107 -15.90 9.82 20.26
N GLU A 108 -15.10 8.98 20.92
CA GLU A 108 -14.04 9.44 21.83
C GLU A 108 -12.98 10.27 21.09
N GLU A 109 -12.59 9.87 19.87
CA GLU A 109 -11.67 10.64 19.05
C GLU A 109 -12.26 11.98 18.62
N ARG A 110 -13.54 12.00 18.22
CA ARG A 110 -14.26 13.22 17.84
C ARG A 110 -14.37 14.19 19.01
N GLU A 111 -14.73 13.71 20.19
CA GLU A 111 -14.75 14.53 21.42
C GLU A 111 -13.35 15.03 21.79
N ALA A 112 -12.32 14.20 21.65
CA ALA A 112 -10.93 14.61 21.89
C ALA A 112 -10.45 15.67 20.88
N GLN A 113 -10.85 15.55 19.61
CA GLN A 113 -10.54 16.54 18.58
C GLN A 113 -11.30 17.85 18.81
N GLU A 114 -12.57 17.81 19.19
CA GLU A 114 -13.36 19.00 19.55
C GLU A 114 -12.78 19.70 20.79
N ARG A 115 -12.36 18.94 21.82
CA ARG A 115 -11.68 19.49 22.99
C ARG A 115 -10.34 20.14 22.63
N LYS A 116 -9.55 19.52 21.75
CA LYS A 116 -8.29 20.11 21.25
C LYS A 116 -8.55 21.40 20.47
N LYS A 117 -9.55 21.42 19.57
CA LYS A 117 -9.94 22.62 18.82
C LYS A 117 -10.41 23.73 19.74
N ALA A 118 -11.20 23.42 20.77
CA ALA A 118 -11.66 24.41 21.75
C ALA A 118 -10.50 24.99 22.60
N ASP A 119 -9.53 24.16 23.02
CA ASP A 119 -8.35 24.63 23.76
C ASP A 119 -7.40 25.46 22.86
N GLU A 120 -7.25 25.09 21.58
CA GLU A 120 -6.49 25.87 20.59
C GLU A 120 -7.17 27.21 20.29
N GLU A 121 -8.49 27.23 20.13
CA GLU A 121 -9.26 28.46 19.92
C GLU A 121 -9.20 29.37 21.15
N ARG A 122 -9.29 28.82 22.38
CA ARG A 122 -9.11 29.60 23.62
C ARG A 122 -7.72 30.22 23.69
N ARG A 123 -6.68 29.46 23.33
CA ARG A 123 -5.30 29.96 23.30
C ARG A 123 -5.10 31.04 22.23
N ARG A 124 -5.70 30.87 21.05
CA ARG A 124 -5.67 31.87 19.97
C ARG A 124 -6.39 33.16 20.37
N GLN A 125 -7.57 33.05 21.00
CA GLN A 125 -8.29 34.22 21.52
C GLN A 125 -7.50 34.93 22.62
N GLU A 126 -6.79 34.21 23.49
CA GLU A 126 -5.91 34.81 24.51
C GLU A 126 -4.69 35.52 23.89
N GLU A 127 -4.07 34.92 22.87
CA GLU A 127 -2.97 35.54 22.12
C GLU A 127 -3.41 36.77 21.32
N GLU A 128 -4.58 36.72 20.67
CA GLU A 128 -5.17 37.86 19.97
C GLU A 128 -5.58 38.98 20.96
N ALA A 129 -6.16 38.65 22.12
CA ALA A 129 -6.48 39.62 23.16
C ALA A 129 -5.22 40.25 23.78
N ARG A 130 -4.15 39.47 23.99
CA ARG A 130 -2.85 39.98 24.45
C ARG A 130 -2.21 40.89 23.39
N ARG A 131 -2.33 40.54 22.11
CA ARG A 131 -1.84 41.36 20.99
C ARG A 131 -2.63 42.67 20.86
N GLN A 132 -3.95 42.63 20.98
CA GLN A 132 -4.80 43.82 20.99
C GLN A 132 -4.48 44.75 22.18
N LYS A 133 -4.28 44.20 23.39
CA LYS A 133 -3.85 45.00 24.56
C LYS A 133 -2.49 45.67 24.34
N MET A 134 -1.53 44.97 23.72
CA MET A 134 -0.23 45.57 23.38
C MET A 134 -0.34 46.65 22.30
N GLU A 135 -1.25 46.49 21.33
CA GLU A 135 -1.48 47.48 20.28
C GLU A 135 -2.21 48.72 20.81
N GLU A 136 -3.19 48.55 21.71
CA GLU A 136 -3.87 49.65 22.40
C GLU A 136 -2.93 50.42 23.35
N ASP A 137 -2.08 49.73 24.10
CA ASP A 137 -1.11 50.38 25.01
C ASP A 137 -0.03 51.13 24.20
N LYS A 138 0.43 50.55 23.08
CA LYS A 138 1.32 51.22 22.14
C LYS A 138 0.65 52.44 21.50
N ARG A 139 -0.63 52.34 21.12
CA ARG A 139 -1.40 53.46 20.57
C ARG A 139 -1.59 54.58 21.61
N LYS A 140 -1.93 54.26 22.86
CA LYS A 140 -2.01 55.25 23.95
C LYS A 140 -0.67 55.92 24.21
N LYS A 141 0.43 55.16 24.20
CA LYS A 141 1.79 55.69 24.37
C LYS A 141 2.19 56.61 23.21
N ASP A 142 1.79 56.30 21.99
CA ASP A 142 2.04 57.13 20.81
C ASP A 142 1.13 58.37 20.78
N GLU A 143 -0.11 58.29 21.28
CA GLU A 143 -1.00 59.43 21.50
C GLU A 143 -0.49 60.35 22.62
N GLU A 144 0.04 59.82 23.72
CA GLU A 144 0.70 60.61 24.78
C GLU A 144 2.00 61.24 24.29
N LYS A 145 2.81 60.52 23.50
CA LYS A 145 4.01 61.08 22.87
C LYS A 145 3.66 62.15 21.84
N LYS A 146 2.59 61.99 21.05
CA LYS A 146 2.11 63.02 20.13
C LYS A 146 1.58 64.23 20.88
N LYS A 147 0.82 64.04 21.96
CA LYS A 147 0.34 65.14 22.82
C LYS A 147 1.49 65.85 23.54
N LYS A 148 2.52 65.12 23.97
CA LYS A 148 3.74 65.67 24.57
C LYS A 148 4.65 66.33 23.52
N ALA A 149 4.71 65.80 22.31
CA ALA A 149 5.42 66.40 21.19
C ALA A 149 4.69 67.64 20.69
N GLU A 150 3.37 67.66 20.63
CA GLU A 150 2.55 68.83 20.30
C GLU A 150 2.69 69.93 21.37
N ALA A 151 2.80 69.55 22.64
CA ALA A 151 3.14 70.48 23.72
C ALA A 151 4.60 70.97 23.70
N LEU A 152 5.51 70.27 23.01
CA LEU A 152 6.94 70.60 22.92
C LEU A 152 7.35 71.18 21.55
N PHE A 153 6.49 71.07 20.53
CA PHE A 153 6.68 71.57 19.16
C PHE A 153 6.11 72.99 18.99
N GLY A 154 6.32 73.83 20.00
CA GLY A 154 6.29 75.28 19.87
C GLY A 154 7.60 75.87 19.29
N VAL A 155 8.54 75.05 18.84
CA VAL A 155 9.84 75.50 18.29
C VAL A 155 10.25 74.63 17.09
N PRO A 156 10.55 75.21 15.91
CA PRO A 156 10.84 74.45 14.69
C PRO A 156 12.34 74.20 14.51
N ALA A 157 12.74 72.98 14.16
CA ALA A 157 13.97 72.73 13.40
C ALA A 157 14.05 71.30 12.83
N GLY A 158 14.35 71.20 11.53
CA GLY A 158 15.46 70.37 11.07
C GLY A 158 15.18 68.96 10.53
N GLN A 159 14.89 68.91 9.22
CA GLN A 159 15.34 67.92 8.20
C GLN A 159 16.24 66.74 8.65
N GLY A 160 15.86 65.52 8.21
CA GLY A 160 16.76 64.36 8.14
C GLY A 160 16.07 63.08 7.66
N GLY A 161 16.07 62.84 6.34
CA GLY A 161 15.49 61.64 5.70
C GLY A 161 16.32 60.37 5.94
N ARG A 162 15.66 59.20 5.97
CA ARG A 162 16.29 57.88 6.12
C ARG A 162 15.87 56.96 4.96
N ASN A 163 16.86 56.48 4.22
CA ASN A 163 16.75 55.48 3.14
C ASN A 163 16.52 54.07 3.71
N PHE A 164 15.55 53.32 3.17
CA PHE A 164 15.51 51.86 3.25
C PHE A 164 15.17 51.26 1.88
N VAL A 165 16.06 50.40 1.39
CA VAL A 165 15.91 49.58 0.18
C VAL A 165 15.13 48.32 0.54
N ILE A 166 14.07 48.03 -0.21
CA ILE A 166 13.25 46.82 -0.08
C ILE A 166 13.76 45.81 -1.11
N GLU A 167 14.37 44.72 -0.64
CA GLU A 167 14.69 43.55 -1.47
C GLU A 167 13.40 42.76 -1.75
N ARG A 168 13.05 42.60 -3.03
CA ARG A 168 11.94 41.75 -3.47
C ARG A 168 12.42 40.29 -3.54
N LYS A 169 11.81 39.41 -2.74
CA LYS A 169 11.94 37.95 -2.88
C LYS A 169 11.36 37.51 -4.22
N THR A 170 12.15 36.79 -5.00
CA THR A 170 11.74 36.11 -6.23
C THR A 170 11.08 34.77 -5.87
N GLU A 171 9.76 34.72 -6.03
CA GLU A 171 8.99 33.48 -6.08
C GLU A 171 9.24 32.79 -7.43
N LYS A 172 9.93 31.65 -7.42
CA LYS A 172 9.86 30.55 -8.42
C LYS A 172 11.00 29.55 -8.14
N GLY A 173 10.76 28.61 -7.22
CA GLY A 173 11.73 27.53 -6.99
C GLY A 173 11.36 26.48 -5.94
N ASP A 174 10.64 26.83 -4.88
CA ASP A 174 10.59 25.99 -3.66
C ASP A 174 9.39 25.05 -3.53
N LYS A 175 8.92 24.41 -4.61
CA LYS A 175 7.86 23.38 -4.46
C LYS A 175 8.36 22.13 -3.73
N PHE A 176 9.66 21.82 -3.80
CA PHE A 176 10.30 20.75 -3.02
C PHE A 176 10.73 21.22 -1.62
N GLY A 177 11.06 22.50 -1.45
CA GLY A 177 11.32 23.11 -0.15
C GLY A 177 10.07 23.15 0.74
N ASN A 178 8.91 23.43 0.14
CA ASN A 178 7.62 23.50 0.85
C ASN A 178 7.16 22.17 1.46
N ILE A 179 7.49 21.02 0.87
CA ILE A 179 7.09 19.71 1.43
C ILE A 179 7.98 19.35 2.62
N VAL A 180 9.29 19.62 2.53
CA VAL A 180 10.23 19.41 3.65
C VAL A 180 9.96 20.42 4.77
N GLN A 181 9.67 21.69 4.43
CA GLN A 181 9.21 22.69 5.40
C GLN A 181 7.88 22.32 6.02
N ALA A 182 6.86 21.89 5.26
CA ALA A 182 5.58 21.47 5.84
C ALA A 182 5.73 20.26 6.77
N LYS A 183 6.57 19.28 6.43
CA LYS A 183 6.87 18.13 7.30
C LYS A 183 7.69 18.52 8.54
N GLN A 184 8.50 19.58 8.43
CA GLN A 184 9.30 20.16 9.52
C GLN A 184 8.50 21.18 10.37
N GLU A 185 7.39 21.71 9.85
CA GLU A 185 6.47 22.65 10.50
C GLU A 185 5.28 21.91 11.16
N MET A 186 4.91 20.72 10.69
CA MET A 186 3.82 19.90 11.28
C MET A 186 4.23 19.11 12.53
N GLY A 187 5.52 19.04 12.86
CA GLY A 187 6.01 18.43 14.10
C GLY A 187 7.13 19.26 14.69
N MET A 188 7.30 19.22 16.03
CA MET A 188 8.50 19.78 16.64
C MET A 188 9.72 19.17 15.95
N THR A 189 10.64 20.01 15.47
CA THR A 189 11.88 19.52 14.86
C THR A 189 12.67 18.67 15.88
N LYS A 190 13.51 17.75 15.42
CA LYS A 190 14.30 16.91 16.33
C LYS A 190 15.08 17.75 17.36
N GLU A 191 15.63 18.88 16.92
CA GLU A 191 16.33 19.83 17.77
C GLU A 191 15.39 20.51 18.79
N GLN A 192 14.18 20.93 18.37
CA GLN A 192 13.17 21.47 19.28
C GLN A 192 12.68 20.43 20.31
N GLN A 193 12.57 19.16 19.93
CA GLN A 193 12.22 18.08 20.85
C GLN A 193 13.33 17.83 21.87
N GLU A 194 14.59 17.85 21.45
CA GLU A 194 15.74 17.71 22.35
C GLU A 194 15.86 18.91 23.30
N GLU A 195 15.62 20.13 22.80
CA GLU A 195 15.58 21.33 23.62
C GLU A 195 14.42 21.30 24.62
N ALA A 196 13.21 20.92 24.19
CA ALA A 196 12.07 20.74 25.08
C ALA A 196 12.34 19.69 26.16
N LYS A 197 13.00 18.57 25.81
CA LYS A 197 13.46 17.57 26.79
C LYS A 197 14.46 18.15 27.79
N ARG A 198 15.45 18.91 27.32
CA ARG A 198 16.44 19.57 28.21
C ARG A 198 15.76 20.56 29.15
N VAL A 199 14.87 21.41 28.63
CA VAL A 199 14.12 22.38 29.44
C VAL A 199 13.24 21.67 30.47
N PHE A 200 12.60 20.57 30.07
CA PHE A 200 11.77 19.77 30.98
C PHE A 200 12.59 19.13 32.11
N ILE A 201 13.74 18.52 31.76
CA ILE A 201 14.66 17.95 32.77
C ILE A 201 15.16 19.06 33.70
N GLN A 202 15.56 20.21 33.16
CA GLN A 202 16.03 21.34 33.95
C GLN A 202 14.93 21.89 34.88
N ALA A 203 13.67 21.87 34.45
CA ALA A 203 12.53 22.25 35.29
C ALA A 203 12.31 21.24 36.43
N ILE A 204 12.50 19.95 36.18
CA ILE A 204 12.47 18.91 37.23
C ILE A 204 13.60 19.12 38.22
N GLU A 205 14.83 19.33 37.75
CA GLU A 205 16.00 19.57 38.61
C GLU A 205 15.80 20.78 39.53
N LYS A 206 15.34 21.90 38.97
CA LYS A 206 15.02 23.11 39.75
C LYS A 206 13.89 22.91 40.74
N GLY A 207 12.98 21.96 40.47
CA GLY A 207 11.88 21.60 41.36
C GLY A 207 12.29 20.68 42.52
N ILE A 208 13.54 20.19 42.53
CA ILE A 208 14.11 19.43 43.65
C ILE A 208 14.95 20.41 44.50
N PRO A 209 14.39 20.94 45.59
CA PRO A 209 15.11 21.86 46.47
C PRO A 209 16.37 21.21 47.08
N GLU A 210 17.39 22.03 47.25
CA GLU A 210 18.67 21.63 47.83
C GLU A 210 18.51 21.18 49.29
N SER A 211 19.35 20.24 49.73
CA SER A 211 19.29 19.65 51.09
C SER A 211 19.35 20.70 52.20
N ASP A 212 20.06 21.80 51.95
CA ASP A 212 20.37 22.83 52.94
C ASP A 212 19.16 23.74 53.22
N SER A 213 18.11 23.63 52.40
CA SER A 213 16.87 24.41 52.56
C SER A 213 15.87 23.78 53.54
N TYR A 214 16.11 22.55 53.99
CA TYR A 214 15.20 21.82 54.87
C TYR A 214 15.72 21.70 56.30
N ALA A 215 14.79 21.79 57.27
CA ALA A 215 15.10 21.42 58.64
C ALA A 215 15.32 19.91 58.78
N GLU A 216 16.20 19.49 59.70
CA GLU A 216 16.53 18.07 59.93
C GLU A 216 15.32 17.19 60.24
N SER A 217 14.29 17.77 60.85
CA SER A 217 13.01 17.11 61.15
C SER A 217 12.16 16.82 59.90
N GLU A 218 12.27 17.65 58.86
CA GLU A 218 11.48 17.57 57.62
C GLU A 218 12.17 16.74 56.53
N LEU A 219 13.51 16.62 56.57
CA LEU A 219 14.29 15.84 55.61
C LEU A 219 13.79 14.40 55.46
N LYS A 220 13.47 13.72 56.57
CA LYS A 220 12.95 12.34 56.54
C LYS A 220 11.61 12.23 55.82
N ALA A 221 10.75 13.24 55.95
CA ALA A 221 9.47 13.27 55.24
C ALA A 221 9.69 13.49 53.74
N LYS A 222 10.59 14.40 53.36
CA LYS A 222 10.89 14.69 51.96
C LYS A 222 11.55 13.52 51.23
N ILE A 223 12.46 12.81 51.90
CA ILE A 223 13.06 11.57 51.35
C ILE A 223 11.97 10.53 51.03
N LYS A 224 11.02 10.33 51.94
CA LYS A 224 9.90 9.40 51.72
C LYS A 224 9.02 9.84 50.54
N GLU A 225 8.73 11.13 50.43
CA GLU A 225 7.95 11.68 49.31
C GLU A 225 8.66 11.47 47.96
N LEU A 226 9.96 11.79 47.88
CA LEU A 226 10.76 11.59 46.68
C LEU A 226 10.85 10.10 46.31
N TYR A 227 11.03 9.23 47.30
CA TYR A 227 11.04 7.78 47.08
C TYR A 227 9.71 7.29 46.49
N GLN A 228 8.57 7.71 47.08
CA GLN A 228 7.25 7.36 46.54
C GLN A 228 7.05 7.91 45.12
N LYS A 229 7.53 9.12 44.84
CA LYS A 229 7.49 9.71 43.49
C LYS A 229 8.31 8.88 42.49
N ILE A 230 9.51 8.45 42.86
CA ILE A 230 10.36 7.59 42.02
C ILE A 230 9.67 6.26 41.73
N CYS A 231 9.09 5.59 42.74
CA CYS A 231 8.37 4.33 42.53
C CYS A 231 7.19 4.48 41.55
N LYS A 232 6.44 5.59 41.62
CA LYS A 232 5.37 5.88 40.66
C LYS A 232 5.89 6.10 39.25
N LEU A 233 6.95 6.91 39.09
CA LEU A 233 7.56 7.17 37.79
C LEU A 233 8.15 5.90 37.15
N GLU A 234 8.73 4.99 37.93
CA GLU A 234 9.21 3.70 37.42
C GLU A 234 8.07 2.79 36.96
N ALA A 235 6.94 2.77 37.67
CA ALA A 235 5.75 2.03 37.24
C ALA A 235 5.17 2.62 35.94
N GLU A 236 5.02 3.94 35.86
CA GLU A 236 4.57 4.62 34.65
C GLU A 236 5.51 4.37 33.46
N LYS A 237 6.83 4.39 33.70
CA LYS A 237 7.83 4.08 32.68
C LYS A 237 7.67 2.65 32.17
N TYR A 238 7.49 1.66 33.04
CA TYR A 238 7.26 0.27 32.64
C TYR A 238 6.03 0.13 31.73
N ASP A 239 4.91 0.78 32.10
CA ASP A 239 3.70 0.75 31.30
C ASP A 239 3.89 1.40 29.92
N GLN A 240 4.65 2.50 29.86
CA GLN A 240 4.99 3.16 28.59
C GLN A 240 5.92 2.32 27.73
N GLU A 241 6.93 1.66 28.32
CA GLU A 241 7.82 0.74 27.61
C GLU A 241 7.04 -0.44 27.03
N LYS A 242 6.09 -1.01 27.80
CA LYS A 242 5.22 -2.09 27.30
C LYS A 242 4.29 -1.64 26.19
N ARG A 243 3.74 -0.42 26.27
CA ARG A 243 2.95 0.17 25.19
C ARG A 243 3.80 0.39 23.93
N HIS A 244 5.00 0.93 24.10
CA HIS A 244 5.94 1.17 23.01
C HIS A 244 6.35 -0.13 22.31
N GLU A 245 6.64 -1.18 23.08
CA GLU A 245 6.96 -2.53 22.54
C GLU A 245 5.83 -3.08 21.65
N ARG A 246 4.57 -2.90 22.06
CA ARG A 246 3.40 -3.28 21.24
C ARG A 246 3.30 -2.46 19.96
N GLN A 247 3.46 -1.14 20.06
CA GLN A 247 3.44 -0.25 18.88
C GLN A 247 4.55 -0.59 17.89
N GLU A 248 5.75 -0.93 18.36
CA GLU A 248 6.83 -1.39 17.49
C GLU A 248 6.52 -2.71 16.81
N TYR A 249 5.86 -3.64 17.51
CA TYR A 249 5.40 -4.89 16.92
C TYR A 249 4.39 -4.62 15.80
N ASP A 250 3.37 -3.82 16.05
CA ASP A 250 2.34 -3.45 15.07
C ASP A 250 2.96 -2.77 13.84
N LEU A 251 3.92 -1.85 14.06
CA LEU A 251 4.64 -1.19 12.97
C LEU A 251 5.51 -2.17 12.16
N ARG A 252 6.15 -3.14 12.81
CA ARG A 252 6.92 -4.18 12.11
C ARG A 252 6.01 -5.07 11.27
N GLU A 253 4.86 -5.46 11.81
CA GLU A 253 3.87 -6.26 11.09
C GLU A 253 3.29 -5.51 9.89
N LEU A 254 2.92 -4.23 10.07
CA LEU A 254 2.40 -3.39 8.99
C LEU A 254 3.43 -3.21 7.86
N ASN A 255 4.70 -3.00 8.22
CA ASN A 255 5.78 -2.92 7.23
C ASN A 255 5.99 -4.24 6.48
N GLU A 256 5.85 -5.39 7.16
CA GLU A 256 5.98 -6.69 6.50
C GLU A 256 4.78 -6.98 5.58
N ARG A 257 3.54 -6.69 6.02
CA ARG A 257 2.35 -6.76 5.15
C ARG A 257 2.49 -5.86 3.94
N SER A 258 2.92 -4.60 4.12
CA SER A 258 3.17 -3.67 3.02
C SER A 258 4.22 -4.22 2.02
N ARG A 259 5.29 -4.84 2.51
CA ARG A 259 6.28 -5.51 1.64
C ARG A 259 5.71 -6.73 0.92
N GLN A 260 4.84 -7.51 1.56
CA GLN A 260 4.17 -8.64 0.93
C GLN A 260 3.22 -8.17 -0.16
N VAL A 261 2.39 -7.16 0.11
CA VAL A 261 1.52 -6.53 -0.89
C VAL A 261 2.34 -5.98 -2.06
N ALA A 262 3.44 -5.26 -1.79
CA ALA A 262 4.31 -4.75 -2.85
C ALA A 262 4.94 -5.86 -3.70
N ARG A 263 5.31 -7.00 -3.11
CA ARG A 263 5.82 -8.17 -3.84
C ARG A 263 4.73 -8.88 -4.62
N ASN A 264 3.55 -9.08 -4.04
CA ASN A 264 2.41 -9.71 -4.68
C ASN A 264 1.93 -8.88 -5.88
N ASN A 265 1.82 -7.57 -5.73
CA ASN A 265 1.48 -6.64 -6.80
C ASN A 265 2.54 -6.63 -7.92
N LEU A 266 3.82 -6.86 -7.60
CA LEU A 266 4.87 -6.97 -8.61
C LEU A 266 4.85 -8.35 -9.31
N GLN A 267 4.45 -9.41 -8.61
CA GLN A 267 4.34 -10.77 -9.17
C GLN A 267 3.07 -10.97 -10.01
N LYS A 268 1.96 -10.31 -9.65
CA LYS A 268 0.72 -10.28 -10.45
C LYS A 268 0.88 -9.55 -11.79
N GLY A 269 2.06 -9.00 -12.07
CA GLY A 269 2.34 -8.29 -13.31
C GLY A 269 1.61 -6.94 -13.38
N GLN A 270 2.04 -6.08 -14.31
CA GLN A 270 1.27 -4.88 -14.63
C GLN A 270 -0.17 -5.28 -14.96
N ASN A 271 -1.13 -4.55 -14.39
CA ASN A 271 -2.56 -4.73 -14.66
C ASN A 271 -2.78 -4.85 -16.18
N PRO A 272 -3.56 -5.85 -16.64
CA PRO A 272 -3.89 -5.97 -18.07
C PRO A 272 -4.63 -4.75 -18.62
N ASP A 273 -5.16 -3.87 -17.77
CA ASP A 273 -5.74 -2.59 -18.16
C ASP A 273 -4.70 -1.52 -18.60
N ASP A 274 -3.43 -1.63 -18.18
CA ASP A 274 -2.33 -0.78 -18.72
C ASP A 274 -1.95 -1.18 -20.16
N THR A 275 -2.53 -2.27 -20.66
CA THR A 275 -2.44 -2.73 -22.06
C THR A 275 -3.52 -2.11 -22.95
N GLY A 276 -4.51 -1.41 -22.38
CA GLY A 276 -5.62 -0.76 -23.08
C GLY A 276 -5.31 0.65 -23.63
N GLY A 277 -4.06 1.11 -23.51
CA GLY A 277 -3.65 2.37 -24.10
C GLY A 277 -3.85 2.41 -25.61
N ARG A 278 -4.15 3.59 -26.18
CA ARG A 278 -4.28 3.88 -27.63
C ARG A 278 -3.15 3.34 -28.51
N TYR A 279 -2.03 2.96 -27.91
CA TYR A 279 -0.85 2.43 -28.59
C TYR A 279 -0.54 1.03 -28.07
N PRO A 280 -0.20 0.08 -28.96
CA PRO A 280 0.06 -1.29 -28.57
C PRO A 280 1.16 -1.38 -27.51
N PRO A 281 1.07 -2.36 -26.59
CA PRO A 281 2.01 -2.51 -25.49
C PRO A 281 3.44 -2.65 -26.03
N LYS A 282 4.38 -1.99 -25.36
CA LYS A 282 5.79 -2.03 -25.74
C LYS A 282 6.31 -3.45 -25.53
N VAL A 283 6.60 -4.15 -26.63
CA VAL A 283 7.22 -5.47 -26.62
C VAL A 283 8.49 -5.42 -25.76
N GLN A 284 8.55 -6.27 -24.74
CA GLN A 284 9.76 -6.46 -23.94
C GLN A 284 10.77 -7.22 -24.80
N ILE A 285 11.65 -6.48 -25.46
CA ILE A 285 12.76 -7.09 -26.20
C ILE A 285 13.75 -7.64 -25.18
N SER A 286 14.17 -8.90 -25.36
CA SER A 286 15.00 -9.67 -24.41
C SER A 286 16.38 -9.06 -24.15
N SER A 287 16.85 -8.15 -25.03
CA SER A 287 18.14 -7.50 -24.92
C SER A 287 18.01 -6.04 -24.48
N LYS A 288 18.68 -5.69 -23.38
CA LYS A 288 18.87 -4.29 -22.93
C LYS A 288 19.56 -3.40 -23.98
N TYR A 289 20.22 -3.99 -24.97
CA TYR A 289 20.94 -3.28 -26.03
C TYR A 289 20.04 -2.85 -27.19
N ASP A 290 18.87 -3.49 -27.39
CA ASP A 290 17.93 -3.11 -28.46
C ASP A 290 17.23 -1.78 -28.20
N ARG A 291 17.15 -1.37 -26.93
CA ARG A 291 16.57 -0.09 -26.52
C ARG A 291 17.59 1.07 -26.57
N GLN A 292 18.87 0.77 -26.79
CA GLN A 292 19.91 1.80 -26.84
C GLN A 292 19.97 2.41 -28.24
N ILE A 293 19.65 3.70 -28.34
CA ILE A 293 19.77 4.45 -29.59
C ILE A 293 21.23 4.43 -30.04
N ASP A 294 21.50 3.80 -31.19
CA ASP A 294 22.82 3.73 -31.78
C ASP A 294 23.31 5.13 -32.17
N ARG A 295 24.33 5.61 -31.47
CA ARG A 295 24.90 6.95 -31.67
C ARG A 295 25.92 7.01 -32.81
N ARG A 296 26.26 5.89 -33.45
CA ARG A 296 27.19 5.82 -34.60
C ARG A 296 26.60 6.47 -35.83
N ASN A 297 27.45 7.01 -36.70
CA ASN A 297 26.98 7.57 -37.97
C ASN A 297 26.56 6.45 -38.96
N PHE A 298 25.81 6.79 -40.00
CA PHE A 298 25.27 5.80 -40.96
C PHE A 298 26.37 4.92 -41.59
N LYS A 299 27.52 5.51 -41.92
CA LYS A 299 28.65 4.81 -42.55
C LYS A 299 29.27 3.78 -41.59
N GLU A 300 29.42 4.13 -40.31
CA GLU A 300 29.91 3.23 -39.26
C GLU A 300 28.94 2.10 -38.97
N ARG A 301 27.63 2.37 -38.92
CA ARG A 301 26.62 1.31 -38.76
C ARG A 301 26.64 0.34 -39.93
N ARG A 302 26.75 0.85 -41.15
CA ARG A 302 26.78 0.05 -42.38
C ARG A 302 28.03 -0.84 -42.43
N ASN A 303 29.19 -0.31 -42.06
CA ASN A 303 30.45 -1.05 -42.03
C ASN A 303 30.41 -2.30 -41.11
N VAL A 304 29.60 -2.27 -40.04
CA VAL A 304 29.41 -3.40 -39.12
C VAL A 304 28.75 -4.61 -39.79
N PHE A 305 27.90 -4.35 -40.79
CA PHE A 305 27.23 -5.39 -41.55
C PHE A 305 27.93 -5.72 -42.88
N GLU A 306 28.74 -4.80 -43.41
CA GLU A 306 29.49 -4.98 -44.67
C GLU A 306 30.83 -5.72 -44.47
N THR A 307 31.41 -5.71 -43.28
CA THR A 307 32.71 -6.36 -43.01
C THR A 307 32.58 -7.51 -42.01
N LYS A 308 32.98 -8.71 -42.42
CA LYS A 308 32.82 -9.98 -41.66
C LYS A 308 33.50 -9.98 -40.27
N HIS A 309 34.33 -8.98 -39.98
CA HIS A 309 35.11 -8.85 -38.74
C HIS A 309 34.90 -7.52 -38.01
N ALA A 310 33.85 -6.75 -38.35
CA ALA A 310 33.54 -5.54 -37.60
C ALA A 310 32.82 -5.89 -36.30
N TYR A 311 33.61 -6.03 -35.24
CA TYR A 311 33.06 -6.12 -33.89
C TYR A 311 32.53 -4.75 -33.46
N PRO A 312 31.33 -4.67 -32.85
CA PRO A 312 30.84 -3.43 -32.29
C PRO A 312 31.74 -3.04 -31.11
N VAL A 313 32.68 -2.13 -31.35
CA VAL A 313 33.49 -1.55 -30.29
C VAL A 313 32.63 -0.53 -29.57
N PHE A 314 31.82 -1.00 -28.63
CA PHE A 314 31.11 -0.12 -27.72
C PHE A 314 32.15 0.65 -26.89
N PRO A 315 32.03 1.98 -26.74
CA PRO A 315 32.94 2.73 -25.89
C PRO A 315 32.89 2.16 -24.46
N GLY A 316 34.04 1.68 -23.96
CA GLY A 316 34.17 1.10 -22.62
C GLY A 316 34.01 -0.43 -22.53
N ILE A 317 33.79 -1.14 -23.64
CA ILE A 317 33.77 -2.61 -23.66
C ILE A 317 35.05 -3.10 -24.37
N PRO A 318 35.86 -3.98 -23.74
CA PRO A 318 37.05 -4.51 -24.39
C PRO A 318 36.66 -5.29 -25.65
N PRO A 319 37.50 -5.29 -26.70
CA PRO A 319 37.22 -6.05 -27.92
C PRO A 319 37.01 -7.52 -27.57
N PRO A 320 36.10 -8.22 -28.26
CA PRO A 320 35.85 -9.62 -27.97
C PRO A 320 37.14 -10.44 -28.15
N PRO A 321 37.37 -11.46 -27.32
CA PRO A 321 38.56 -12.28 -27.40
C PRO A 321 38.67 -12.93 -28.78
N ALA A 322 39.88 -13.02 -29.30
CA ALA A 322 40.14 -13.72 -30.57
C ALA A 322 39.66 -15.17 -30.46
N LEU A 323 38.66 -15.52 -31.25
CA LEU A 323 38.17 -16.90 -31.34
C LEU A 323 39.21 -17.71 -32.13
N PHE A 324 40.03 -18.48 -31.42
CA PHE A 324 40.82 -19.53 -32.04
C PHE A 324 39.89 -20.71 -32.31
N GLU A 325 39.53 -20.90 -33.57
CA GLU A 325 38.78 -22.08 -34.00
C GLU A 325 39.70 -23.29 -33.86
N LYS A 326 39.28 -24.31 -33.10
CA LYS A 326 40.03 -25.56 -32.97
C LYS A 326 39.93 -26.32 -34.29
N VAL A 327 40.89 -26.08 -35.18
CA VAL A 327 41.07 -26.93 -36.36
C VAL A 327 41.64 -28.26 -35.88
N ILE A 328 40.80 -29.29 -35.84
CA ILE A 328 41.24 -30.66 -35.55
C ILE A 328 42.05 -31.10 -36.76
N ALA A 329 43.31 -31.50 -36.54
CA ALA A 329 44.16 -32.01 -37.60
C ALA A 329 43.53 -33.30 -38.16
N LYS A 330 43.17 -33.30 -39.44
CA LYS A 330 42.63 -34.48 -40.12
C LYS A 330 43.64 -35.62 -40.11
N TYR A 331 43.16 -36.85 -39.96
CA TYR A 331 44.02 -38.03 -40.04
C TYR A 331 44.47 -38.25 -41.49
N ALA A 332 45.65 -38.86 -41.69
CA ALA A 332 46.24 -39.00 -43.04
C ALA A 332 45.31 -39.70 -44.06
N HIS A 333 44.49 -40.65 -43.61
CA HIS A 333 43.53 -41.33 -44.47
C HIS A 333 42.38 -40.41 -44.93
N GLU A 334 41.88 -39.52 -44.06
CA GLU A 334 40.83 -38.55 -44.39
C GLU A 334 41.34 -37.51 -45.39
N ILE A 335 42.61 -37.11 -45.29
CA ILE A 335 43.26 -36.22 -46.25
C ILE A 335 43.42 -36.92 -47.61
N GLN A 336 43.77 -38.20 -47.59
CA GLN A 336 43.97 -38.98 -48.81
C GLN A 336 42.63 -39.25 -49.53
N GLU A 337 41.56 -39.49 -48.78
CA GLU A 337 40.20 -39.64 -49.32
C GLU A 337 39.68 -38.31 -49.90
N GLU A 338 40.00 -37.17 -49.28
CA GLU A 338 39.69 -35.85 -49.84
C GLU A 338 40.47 -35.56 -51.12
N LEU A 339 41.74 -35.98 -51.20
CA LEU A 339 42.56 -35.83 -52.39
C LEU A 339 42.08 -36.72 -53.54
N GLU A 340 41.74 -37.98 -53.27
CA GLU A 340 41.14 -38.87 -54.27
C GLU A 340 39.77 -38.35 -54.75
N ALA A 341 38.95 -37.81 -53.84
CA ALA A 341 37.67 -37.21 -54.21
C ALA A 341 37.86 -35.92 -55.03
N ALA A 342 38.89 -35.13 -54.74
CA ALA A 342 39.23 -33.94 -55.52
C ALA A 342 39.79 -34.30 -56.90
N GLU A 343 40.63 -35.34 -56.99
CA GLU A 343 41.15 -35.86 -58.25
C GLU A 343 40.05 -36.47 -59.11
N ALA A 344 39.08 -37.18 -58.50
CA ALA A 344 37.90 -37.69 -59.19
C ALA A 344 37.03 -36.56 -59.75
N ARG A 345 36.80 -35.49 -58.98
CA ARG A 345 36.06 -34.31 -59.46
C ARG A 345 36.79 -33.56 -60.55
N ALA A 346 38.11 -33.41 -60.44
CA ALA A 346 38.92 -32.79 -61.47
C ALA A 346 38.88 -33.62 -62.77
N TYR A 347 38.90 -34.95 -62.66
CA TYR A 347 38.74 -35.85 -63.81
C TYR A 347 37.34 -35.75 -64.43
N GLU A 348 36.30 -35.57 -63.60
CA GLU A 348 34.91 -35.38 -64.05
C GLU A 348 34.73 -34.02 -64.74
N GLU A 349 35.30 -32.94 -64.20
CA GLU A 349 35.35 -31.62 -64.86
C GLU A 349 36.15 -31.65 -66.17
N GLU A 350 37.28 -32.36 -66.23
CA GLU A 350 38.09 -32.48 -67.45
C GLU A 350 37.37 -33.33 -68.52
N TYR A 351 36.55 -34.32 -68.12
CA TYR A 351 35.69 -35.10 -69.02
C TYR A 351 34.49 -34.28 -69.53
N GLU A 352 33.88 -33.44 -68.68
CA GLU A 352 32.81 -32.52 -69.09
C GLU A 352 33.33 -31.44 -70.04
N GLU A 353 34.57 -30.95 -69.83
CA GLU A 353 35.22 -30.02 -70.76
C GLU A 353 35.59 -30.69 -72.11
N GLU A 354 35.95 -31.98 -72.14
CA GLU A 354 36.17 -32.73 -73.39
C GLU A 354 34.87 -33.10 -74.15
N GLU A 355 33.70 -33.16 -73.47
CA GLU A 355 32.39 -33.39 -74.13
C GLU A 355 31.77 -32.11 -74.72
N GLU A 356 32.23 -30.93 -74.30
CA GLU A 356 31.77 -29.63 -74.78
C GLU A 356 32.59 -29.05 -75.97
N GLU A 357 33.69 -29.71 -76.39
CA GLU A 357 34.49 -29.37 -77.60
C GLU A 357 34.19 -30.29 -78.81
#